data_AF-A0A2V6L8D5-F1
#
_entry.id   AF-A0A2V6L8D5-F1
#
_cell.length_a   1.000
_cell.length_b   1.000
_cell.length_c   1.000
_cell.angle_alpha   90.00
_cell.angle_beta   90.00
_cell.angle_gamma   90.00
#
_symmetry.space_group_name_H-M   'P 1'
#
loop_
_entity.id
_entity.type
_entity.pdbx_description
1 polymer ?
#
loop_
_entity_poly.entity_id
_entity_poly.type
_entity_poly.pdbx_seq_one_letter_code
_entity_poly.pdbx_strand_id
1 'polypeptide(L)'
;MEPSTVSGTNLRTAFVLLLVVAVTALFLAVTWPFFKPLLLGALLAGLFHPLYRWITRLFGGRRSLGAAVTLLVLLVLGLGPLSAFLGIVLQQALTMSDQAIPWLTQHLGAASTFNVQEWLVKKFPALAKYMPSQEQLLEQVGTAAKTAGAFLVAFASRMTATTAAFLLNLFVMLYAMFFFFRDGDKILERIFYYTPLSDEDETRMLTQLASITRATVKGTLVIGIIQGALAGIAFWVAGIEGAA
;
A
#
# COMPACT_ATOMS: atom_id res chain seq x y z
N MET A 1 -62.19 -24.61 -18.95
CA MET A 1 -60.73 -24.67 -18.78
C MET A 1 -60.18 -23.34 -19.27
N GLU A 2 -60.17 -22.32 -18.41
CA GLU A 2 -59.63 -21.01 -18.75
C GLU A 2 -58.12 -20.99 -18.46
N PRO A 3 -57.28 -20.57 -19.42
CA PRO A 3 -55.84 -20.51 -19.23
C PRO A 3 -55.48 -19.32 -18.33
N SER A 4 -54.68 -19.60 -17.32
CA SER A 4 -54.13 -18.65 -16.37
C SER A 4 -53.25 -17.62 -17.09
N THR A 5 -53.76 -16.40 -17.21
CA THR A 5 -53.02 -15.22 -17.66
C THR A 5 -52.02 -14.83 -16.58
N VAL A 6 -50.79 -15.36 -16.67
CA VAL A 6 -49.67 -14.88 -15.86
C VAL A 6 -49.44 -13.41 -16.19
N SER A 7 -49.89 -12.54 -15.29
CA SER A 7 -49.91 -11.09 -15.44
C SER A 7 -48.54 -10.52 -15.83
N GLY A 8 -48.47 -9.84 -16.97
CA GLY A 8 -47.26 -9.16 -17.46
C GLY A 8 -46.71 -8.09 -16.51
N THR A 9 -47.47 -7.66 -15.50
CA THR A 9 -46.99 -6.79 -14.42
C THR A 9 -46.06 -7.52 -13.46
N ASN A 10 -46.32 -8.79 -13.14
CA ASN A 10 -45.50 -9.56 -12.21
C ASN A 10 -44.11 -9.83 -12.80
N LEU A 11 -44.03 -10.08 -14.12
CA LEU A 11 -42.76 -10.26 -14.82
C LEU A 11 -41.95 -8.96 -14.88
N ARG A 12 -42.60 -7.81 -15.14
CA ARG A 12 -41.94 -6.49 -15.11
C ARG A 12 -41.44 -6.12 -13.71
N THR A 13 -42.26 -6.32 -12.68
CA THR A 13 -41.87 -6.05 -11.29
C THR A 13 -40.76 -6.98 -10.83
N ALA A 14 -40.82 -8.28 -11.16
CA ALA A 14 -39.75 -9.23 -10.86
C ALA A 14 -38.44 -8.88 -11.59
N PHE A 15 -38.52 -8.46 -12.86
CA PHE A 15 -37.35 -8.02 -13.62
C PHE A 15 -36.74 -6.74 -13.03
N VAL A 16 -37.56 -5.76 -12.65
CA VAL A 16 -37.08 -4.53 -12.01
C VAL A 16 -36.46 -4.83 -10.64
N LEU A 17 -37.08 -5.67 -9.81
CA LEU A 17 -36.51 -6.09 -8.53
C LEU A 17 -35.17 -6.81 -8.71
N LEU A 18 -35.08 -7.72 -9.68
CA LEU A 18 -33.83 -8.41 -10.00
C LEU A 18 -32.75 -7.42 -10.45
N LEU A 19 -33.10 -6.46 -11.30
CA LEU A 19 -32.19 -5.41 -11.74
C LEU A 19 -31.72 -4.55 -10.56
N VAL A 20 -32.62 -4.15 -9.67
CA VAL A 20 -32.29 -3.35 -8.47
C VAL A 20 -31.35 -4.12 -7.56
N VAL A 21 -31.62 -5.41 -7.30
CA VAL A 21 -30.75 -6.27 -6.50
C VAL A 21 -29.39 -6.43 -7.18
N ALA A 22 -29.35 -6.66 -8.49
CA ALA A 22 -28.10 -6.79 -9.25
C ALA A 22 -27.26 -5.51 -9.24
N VAL A 23 -27.88 -4.35 -9.46
CA VAL A 23 -27.22 -3.04 -9.39
C VAL A 23 -26.74 -2.74 -7.98
N THR A 24 -27.54 -3.04 -6.96
CA THR A 24 -27.16 -2.85 -5.55
C THR A 24 -26.00 -3.77 -5.16
N ALA A 25 -26.03 -5.03 -5.58
CA ALA A 25 -24.96 -6.00 -5.33
C ALA A 25 -23.67 -5.57 -6.05
N LEU A 26 -23.76 -5.12 -7.31
CA LEU A 26 -22.62 -4.61 -8.06
C LEU A 26 -22.05 -3.34 -7.40
N PHE A 27 -22.91 -2.41 -6.98
CA PHE A 27 -22.50 -1.21 -6.26
C PHE A 27 -21.77 -1.54 -4.95
N LEU A 28 -22.32 -2.48 -4.16
CA LEU A 28 -21.68 -2.95 -2.93
C LEU A 28 -20.34 -3.63 -3.22
N ALA A 29 -20.24 -4.47 -4.26
CA ALA A 29 -19.00 -5.14 -4.63
C ALA A 29 -17.92 -4.14 -5.07
N VAL A 30 -18.28 -3.11 -5.83
CA VAL A 30 -17.36 -2.03 -6.25
C VAL A 30 -16.97 -1.15 -5.06
N THR A 31 -17.89 -0.91 -4.11
CA THR A 31 -17.62 -0.05 -2.95
C THR A 31 -16.86 -0.77 -1.84
N TRP A 32 -17.01 -2.10 -1.72
CA TRP A 32 -16.40 -2.96 -0.72
C TRP A 32 -14.91 -2.66 -0.43
N PRO A 33 -14.00 -2.58 -1.44
CA PRO A 33 -12.59 -2.30 -1.18
C PRO A 33 -12.34 -0.94 -0.51
N PHE A 34 -13.24 0.04 -0.66
CA PHE A 34 -13.09 1.39 -0.14
C PHE A 34 -13.54 1.55 1.33
N PHE A 35 -14.19 0.55 1.92
CA PHE A 35 -14.55 0.62 3.34
C PHE A 35 -13.33 0.71 4.26
N LYS A 36 -12.27 -0.04 3.95
CA LYS A 36 -11.02 0.01 4.72
C LYS A 36 -10.38 1.41 4.74
N PRO A 37 -10.09 2.06 3.60
CA PRO A 37 -9.54 3.41 3.61
C PRO A 37 -10.50 4.44 4.20
N LEU A 38 -11.82 4.29 4.03
CA LEU A 38 -12.81 5.17 4.66
C LEU A 38 -12.74 5.08 6.20
N LEU A 39 -12.69 3.87 6.74
CA LEU A 39 -12.61 3.62 8.19
C LEU A 39 -11.27 4.11 8.76
N LEU A 40 -10.15 3.81 8.09
CA LEU A 40 -8.84 4.34 8.47
C LEU A 40 -8.83 5.87 8.43
N GLY A 41 -9.47 6.47 7.42
CA GLY A 41 -9.63 7.92 7.33
C GLY A 41 -10.43 8.49 8.50
N ALA A 42 -11.52 7.84 8.90
CA ALA A 42 -12.31 8.25 10.07
C ALA A 42 -11.49 8.17 11.37
N LEU A 43 -10.76 7.07 11.57
CA LEU A 43 -9.92 6.85 12.76
C LEU A 43 -8.78 7.87 12.84
N LEU A 44 -8.06 8.07 11.74
CA LEU A 44 -6.98 9.07 11.68
C LEU A 44 -7.52 10.49 11.83
N ALA A 45 -8.66 10.81 11.22
CA ALA A 45 -9.30 12.10 11.41
C ALA A 45 -9.70 12.34 12.87
N GLY A 46 -10.27 11.33 13.54
CA GLY A 46 -10.57 11.40 14.98
C GLY A 46 -9.31 11.56 15.84
N LEU A 47 -8.25 10.83 15.52
CA LEU A 47 -6.96 10.89 16.24
C LEU A 47 -6.29 12.27 16.11
N PHE A 48 -6.23 12.80 14.89
CA PHE A 48 -5.61 14.08 14.55
C PHE A 48 -6.58 15.27 14.63
N HIS A 49 -7.80 15.06 15.10
CA HIS A 49 -8.77 16.12 15.38
C HIS A 49 -8.22 17.27 16.25
N PRO A 50 -7.42 17.05 17.32
CA PRO A 50 -6.80 18.15 18.05
C PRO A 50 -5.84 19.00 17.20
N LEU A 51 -5.07 18.37 16.30
CA LEU A 51 -4.19 19.08 15.36
C LEU A 51 -5.02 19.93 14.38
N TYR A 52 -6.08 19.34 13.82
CA TYR A 52 -7.02 20.06 12.95
C TYR A 52 -7.64 21.28 13.64
N ARG A 53 -8.10 21.15 14.89
CA ARG A 53 -8.68 22.27 15.63
C ARG A 53 -7.65 23.36 15.92
N TRP A 54 -6.41 22.99 16.24
CA TRP A 54 -5.34 23.95 16.46
C TRP A 54 -5.02 24.74 15.18
N ILE A 55 -4.86 24.05 14.05
CA ILE A 55 -4.62 24.68 12.73
C ILE A 55 -5.81 25.56 12.33
N THR A 56 -7.04 25.07 12.48
CA THR A 56 -8.25 25.82 12.10
C THR A 56 -8.41 27.11 12.92
N ARG A 57 -8.02 27.09 14.20
CA ARG A 57 -8.01 28.31 15.04
C ARG A 57 -6.99 29.34 14.55
N LEU A 58 -5.82 28.90 14.09
CA LEU A 58 -4.81 29.80 13.49
C LEU A 58 -5.32 30.47 12.20
N PHE A 59 -6.11 29.76 11.38
CA PHE A 59 -6.73 30.29 10.16
C PHE A 59 -8.06 31.01 10.38
N GLY A 60 -8.36 31.46 11.60
CA GLY A 60 -9.55 32.26 11.91
C GLY A 60 -10.87 31.49 11.77
N GLY A 61 -10.87 30.18 12.01
CA GLY A 61 -12.09 29.36 12.01
C GLY A 61 -12.54 28.82 10.64
N ARG A 62 -11.74 29.04 9.58
CA ARG A 62 -12.04 28.55 8.22
C ARG A 62 -11.84 27.03 8.13
N ARG A 63 -12.93 26.27 8.32
CA ARG A 63 -12.94 24.79 8.37
C ARG A 63 -12.30 24.12 7.16
N SER A 64 -12.59 24.58 5.93
CA SER A 64 -12.04 23.98 4.70
C SER A 64 -10.53 24.17 4.57
N LEU A 65 -10.02 25.37 4.88
CA LEU A 65 -8.58 25.66 4.86
C LEU A 65 -7.86 24.91 5.98
N GLY A 66 -8.44 24.91 7.20
CA GLY A 66 -7.90 24.14 8.31
C GLY A 66 -7.77 22.66 7.99
N ALA A 67 -8.79 22.07 7.36
CA ALA A 67 -8.79 20.65 6.96
C ALA A 67 -7.74 20.38 5.88
N ALA A 68 -7.67 21.22 4.84
CA ALA A 68 -6.69 21.07 3.75
C ALA A 68 -5.24 21.19 4.26
N VAL A 69 -4.94 22.18 5.09
CA VAL A 69 -3.61 22.38 5.66
C VAL A 69 -3.25 21.24 6.60
N THR A 70 -4.18 20.78 7.44
CA THR A 70 -3.94 19.61 8.30
C THR A 70 -3.64 18.37 7.46
N LEU A 71 -4.40 18.14 6.39
CA LEU A 71 -4.15 17.03 5.46
C LEU A 71 -2.75 17.13 4.86
N LEU A 72 -2.34 18.31 4.40
CA LEU A 72 -1.04 18.55 3.79
C LEU A 72 0.09 18.29 4.80
N VAL A 73 -0.05 18.79 6.03
CA VAL A 73 0.91 18.54 7.12
C VAL A 73 1.02 17.04 7.40
N LEU A 74 -0.09 16.32 7.51
CA LEU A 74 -0.08 14.88 7.75
C LEU A 74 0.50 14.10 6.57
N LEU A 75 0.23 14.53 5.33
CA LEU A 75 0.80 13.93 4.13
C LEU A 75 2.32 14.11 4.11
N VAL A 76 2.83 15.32 4.38
CA VAL A 76 4.27 15.57 4.45
C VAL A 76 4.92 14.80 5.60
N LEU A 77 4.29 14.77 6.78
CA LEU A 77 4.81 14.05 7.95
C LEU A 77 4.84 12.52 7.73
N GLY A 78 3.85 11.97 7.02
CA GLY A 78 3.76 10.54 6.74
C GLY A 78 4.58 10.09 5.53
N LEU A 79 4.44 10.76 4.39
CA LEU A 79 5.12 10.40 3.14
C LEU A 79 6.55 10.93 3.08
N GLY A 80 6.90 12.00 3.81
CA GLY A 80 8.22 12.62 3.79
C GLY A 80 9.36 11.68 4.20
N PRO A 81 9.28 11.00 5.36
CA PRO A 81 10.31 10.03 5.75
C PRO A 81 10.42 8.86 4.77
N LEU A 82 9.28 8.42 4.23
CA LEU A 82 9.24 7.33 3.27
C LEU A 82 9.89 7.72 1.94
N SER A 83 9.60 8.92 1.41
CA SER A 83 10.19 9.40 0.17
C SER A 83 11.70 9.66 0.31
N ALA A 84 12.15 10.18 1.45
CA ALA A 84 13.56 10.32 1.76
C ALA A 84 14.27 8.97 1.79
N PHE A 85 13.70 7.98 2.49
CA PHE A 85 14.23 6.62 2.54
C PHE A 85 14.31 5.97 1.14
N LEU A 86 13.23 6.03 0.36
CA LEU A 86 13.22 5.53 -1.03
C LEU A 86 14.25 6.24 -1.90
N GLY A 87 14.46 7.54 -1.72
CA GLY A 87 15.49 8.31 -2.43
C GLY A 87 16.89 7.81 -2.14
N ILE A 88 17.21 7.54 -0.87
CA ILE A 88 18.50 6.99 -0.44
C ILE A 88 18.71 5.59 -1.04
N VAL A 89 17.72 4.71 -0.92
CA VAL A 89 17.79 3.34 -1.46
C VAL A 89 17.96 3.36 -2.98
N LEU A 90 17.26 4.26 -3.68
CA LEU A 90 17.36 4.37 -5.13
C LEU A 90 18.76 4.88 -5.55
N GLN A 91 19.31 5.88 -4.86
CA GLN A 91 20.68 6.35 -5.12
C GLN A 91 21.72 5.24 -4.90
N GLN A 92 21.57 4.47 -3.83
CA GLN A 92 22.44 3.32 -3.56
C GLN A 92 22.29 2.25 -4.66
N ALA A 93 21.06 1.93 -5.07
CA ALA A 93 20.80 0.97 -6.13
C ALA A 93 21.40 1.42 -7.48
N LEU A 94 21.29 2.71 -7.82
CA LEU A 94 21.88 3.28 -9.03
C LEU A 94 23.42 3.23 -8.97
N THR A 95 24.02 3.59 -7.84
CA THR A 95 25.49 3.54 -7.66
C THR A 95 26.02 2.11 -7.71
N MET A 96 25.29 1.17 -7.10
CA MET A 96 25.58 -0.27 -7.22
C MET A 96 25.43 -0.74 -8.67
N SER A 97 24.45 -0.24 -9.43
CA SER A 97 24.30 -0.56 -10.86
C SER A 97 25.44 0.02 -11.71
N ASP A 98 25.84 1.26 -11.44
CA ASP A 98 26.93 1.96 -12.12
C ASP A 98 28.30 1.34 -11.82
N GLN A 99 28.46 0.61 -10.71
CA GLN A 99 29.68 -0.16 -10.40
C GLN A 99 29.56 -1.62 -10.85
N ALA A 100 28.38 -2.21 -10.72
CA ALA A 100 28.11 -3.59 -11.11
C ALA A 100 28.10 -3.77 -12.62
N ILE A 101 27.57 -2.83 -13.42
CA ILE A 101 27.56 -2.93 -14.89
C ILE A 101 28.99 -2.90 -15.43
N PRO A 102 29.88 -1.96 -15.06
CA PRO A 102 31.29 -2.00 -15.44
C PRO A 102 32.00 -3.26 -14.95
N TRP A 103 31.81 -3.66 -13.69
CA TRP A 103 32.37 -4.91 -13.16
C TRP A 103 31.88 -6.13 -13.95
N LEU A 104 30.59 -6.20 -14.29
CA LEU A 104 30.00 -7.21 -15.17
C LEU A 104 30.59 -7.11 -16.57
N THR A 105 30.74 -5.93 -17.18
CA THR A 105 31.32 -5.82 -18.52
C THR A 105 32.84 -6.04 -18.54
N GLN A 106 33.52 -5.91 -17.41
CA GLN A 106 34.95 -6.16 -17.28
C GLN A 106 35.25 -7.63 -16.94
N HIS A 107 34.37 -8.30 -16.19
CA HIS A 107 34.47 -9.72 -15.84
C HIS A 107 33.63 -10.67 -16.72
N LEU A 108 32.58 -10.17 -17.38
CA LEU A 108 31.65 -10.87 -18.28
C LEU A 108 31.56 -10.19 -19.66
N GLY A 109 32.54 -9.37 -20.04
CA GLY A 109 32.50 -8.48 -21.20
C GLY A 109 31.96 -9.10 -22.48
N ALA A 110 31.00 -8.39 -23.07
CA ALA A 110 30.32 -8.65 -24.34
C ALA A 110 29.68 -10.04 -24.46
N ALA A 111 28.41 -10.07 -24.85
CA ALA A 111 27.60 -11.27 -25.06
C ALA A 111 28.07 -12.19 -26.21
N SER A 112 29.38 -12.41 -26.40
CA SER A 112 29.95 -13.22 -27.48
C SER A 112 31.16 -14.08 -27.08
N THR A 113 31.72 -13.99 -25.87
CA THR A 113 32.92 -14.78 -25.48
C THR A 113 32.88 -15.37 -24.06
N PHE A 114 31.71 -15.49 -23.43
CA PHE A 114 31.62 -16.27 -22.19
C PHE A 114 31.58 -17.76 -22.52
N ASN A 115 32.74 -18.34 -22.82
CA ASN A 115 32.91 -19.78 -22.85
C ASN A 115 32.89 -20.25 -21.40
N VAL A 116 31.69 -20.43 -20.83
CA VAL A 116 31.40 -20.90 -19.46
C VAL A 116 32.34 -22.06 -19.06
N GLN A 117 32.70 -22.86 -20.06
CA GLN A 117 33.63 -23.96 -20.01
C GLN A 117 35.05 -23.57 -19.58
N GLU A 118 35.66 -22.49 -20.09
CA GLU A 118 37.01 -22.06 -19.68
C GLU A 118 37.04 -21.52 -18.25
N TRP A 119 36.03 -20.75 -17.84
CA TRP A 119 35.96 -20.19 -16.49
C TRP A 119 35.80 -21.27 -15.42
N LEU A 120 34.96 -22.28 -15.69
CA LEU A 120 34.77 -23.41 -14.79
C LEU A 120 35.96 -24.38 -14.79
N VAL A 121 36.58 -24.67 -15.94
CA VAL A 121 37.75 -25.57 -16.04
C VAL A 121 38.95 -24.98 -15.30
N LYS A 122 39.14 -23.65 -15.33
CA LYS A 122 40.23 -22.96 -14.63
C LYS A 122 40.04 -22.94 -13.11
N LYS A 123 38.80 -22.96 -12.62
CA LYS A 123 38.49 -22.84 -11.19
C LYS A 123 38.23 -24.19 -10.50
N PHE A 124 37.82 -25.22 -11.26
CA PHE A 124 37.56 -26.57 -10.77
C PHE A 124 38.08 -27.65 -11.76
N PRO A 125 39.40 -27.89 -11.82
CA PRO A 125 40.00 -28.83 -12.77
C PRO A 125 39.54 -30.29 -12.57
N ALA A 126 39.05 -30.65 -11.37
CA ALA A 126 38.56 -31.99 -11.05
C ALA A 126 37.17 -32.32 -11.63
N LEU A 127 36.39 -31.31 -12.04
CA LEU A 127 35.03 -31.47 -12.57
C LEU A 127 34.96 -31.51 -14.11
N ALA A 128 36.07 -31.30 -14.81
CA ALA A 128 36.13 -31.33 -16.27
C ALA A 128 35.68 -32.68 -16.87
N LYS A 129 35.79 -33.77 -16.10
CA LYS A 129 35.42 -35.13 -16.53
C LYS A 129 33.92 -35.45 -16.40
N TYR A 130 33.15 -34.61 -15.73
CA TYR A 130 31.70 -34.77 -15.50
C TYR A 130 30.86 -33.64 -16.13
N MET A 131 31.43 -32.84 -17.03
CA MET A 131 30.72 -31.70 -17.61
C MET A 131 29.61 -32.16 -18.59
N PRO A 132 28.36 -31.69 -18.40
CA PRO A 132 27.29 -31.85 -19.39
C PRO A 132 27.63 -31.09 -20.68
N SER A 133 27.06 -31.51 -21.81
CA SER A 133 27.34 -30.90 -23.13
C SER A 133 27.03 -29.40 -23.12
N GLN A 134 27.77 -28.62 -23.93
CA GLN A 134 27.63 -27.16 -24.05
C GLN A 134 26.17 -26.72 -24.30
N GLU A 135 25.40 -27.55 -25.01
CA GLU A 135 23.98 -27.39 -25.30
C GLU A 135 23.10 -27.45 -24.04
N GLN A 136 23.36 -28.40 -23.14
CA GLN A 136 22.63 -28.54 -21.87
C GLN A 136 22.91 -27.39 -20.91
N LEU A 137 24.16 -26.87 -20.90
CA LEU A 137 24.51 -25.69 -20.12
C LEU A 137 23.85 -24.41 -20.67
N LEU A 138 23.83 -24.23 -22.00
CA LEU A 138 23.14 -23.11 -22.64
C LEU A 138 21.62 -23.18 -22.44
N GLU A 139 21.03 -24.38 -22.44
CA GLU A 139 19.61 -24.58 -22.16
C GLU A 139 19.27 -24.28 -20.69
N GLN A 140 20.10 -24.73 -19.74
CA GLN A 140 19.92 -24.43 -18.32
C GLN A 140 20.08 -22.94 -18.00
N VAL A 141 21.09 -22.29 -18.59
CA VAL A 141 21.30 -20.83 -18.46
C VAL A 141 20.16 -20.07 -19.13
N GLY A 142 19.72 -20.48 -20.31
CA GLY A 142 18.58 -19.90 -21.01
C GLY A 142 17.27 -20.05 -20.22
N THR A 143 17.06 -21.20 -19.58
CA THR A 143 15.91 -21.45 -18.70
C THR A 143 15.98 -20.60 -17.43
N ALA A 144 17.14 -20.53 -16.77
CA ALA A 144 17.35 -19.67 -15.61
C ALA A 144 17.15 -18.18 -15.95
N ALA A 145 17.66 -17.72 -17.09
CA ALA A 145 17.47 -16.36 -17.58
C ALA A 145 15.99 -16.06 -17.90
N LYS A 146 15.27 -17.00 -18.52
CA LYS A 146 13.82 -16.88 -18.75
C LYS A 146 13.03 -16.83 -17.44
N THR A 147 13.37 -17.66 -16.46
CA THR A 147 12.72 -17.65 -15.14
C THR A 147 13.00 -16.35 -14.40
N ALA A 148 14.24 -15.87 -14.41
CA ALA A 148 14.61 -14.59 -13.83
C ALA A 148 13.90 -13.42 -14.52
N GLY A 149 13.86 -13.41 -15.86
CA GLY A 149 13.13 -12.40 -16.65
C GLY A 149 11.63 -12.42 -16.37
N ALA A 150 11.01 -13.60 -16.34
CA ALA A 150 9.59 -13.76 -16.00
C ALA A 150 9.30 -13.31 -14.56
N PHE A 151 10.20 -13.60 -13.61
CA PHE A 151 10.09 -13.12 -12.24
C PHE A 151 10.16 -11.59 -12.17
N LEU A 152 11.12 -10.96 -12.88
CA LEU A 152 11.24 -9.50 -12.93
C LEU A 152 10.01 -8.83 -13.55
N VAL A 153 9.49 -9.37 -14.65
CA VAL A 153 8.26 -8.86 -15.29
C VAL A 153 7.05 -9.02 -14.38
N ALA A 154 6.90 -10.18 -13.74
CA ALA A 154 5.81 -10.43 -12.79
C ALA A 154 5.93 -9.52 -11.56
N PHE A 155 7.14 -9.30 -11.06
CA PHE A 155 7.42 -8.39 -9.95
C PHE A 155 7.08 -6.95 -10.33
N ALA A 156 7.56 -6.46 -11.48
CA ALA A 156 7.28 -5.12 -11.98
C ALA A 156 5.77 -4.89 -12.19
N SER A 157 5.08 -5.87 -12.77
CA SER A 157 3.63 -5.82 -12.99
C SER A 157 2.85 -5.79 -11.68
N ARG A 158 3.23 -6.63 -10.70
CA ARG A 158 2.64 -6.63 -9.36
C ARG A 158 2.91 -5.33 -8.63
N MET A 159 4.14 -4.82 -8.66
CA MET A 159 4.50 -3.54 -8.07
C MET A 159 3.66 -2.40 -8.64
N THR A 160 3.46 -2.37 -9.96
CA THR A 160 2.63 -1.36 -10.63
C THR A 160 1.17 -1.44 -10.17
N ALA A 161 0.57 -2.63 -10.20
CA ALA A 161 -0.81 -2.84 -9.77
C ALA A 161 -1.01 -2.52 -8.27
N THR A 162 -0.09 -2.96 -7.42
CA THR A 162 -0.11 -2.68 -5.98
C THR A 162 0.07 -1.19 -5.69
N THR A 163 0.95 -0.50 -6.42
CA THR A 163 1.17 0.94 -6.26
C THR A 163 -0.07 1.72 -6.69
N ALA A 164 -0.69 1.38 -7.81
CA ALA A 164 -1.93 2.00 -8.26
C ALA A 164 -3.06 1.82 -7.23
N ALA A 165 -3.23 0.59 -6.71
CA ALA A 165 -4.22 0.29 -5.67
C ALA A 165 -3.91 1.04 -4.36
N PHE A 166 -2.63 1.14 -3.98
CA PHE A 166 -2.20 1.90 -2.81
C PHE A 166 -2.52 3.39 -2.98
N LEU A 167 -2.20 4.00 -4.12
CA LEU A 167 -2.47 5.41 -4.41
C LEU A 167 -3.98 5.70 -4.40
N LEU A 168 -4.79 4.80 -4.96
CA LEU A 168 -6.24 4.92 -4.92
C LEU A 168 -6.77 4.85 -3.48
N ASN A 169 -6.31 3.88 -2.69
CA ASN A 169 -6.67 3.76 -1.27
C ASN A 169 -6.24 4.98 -0.46
N LEU A 170 -5.03 5.48 -0.70
CA LEU A 170 -4.50 6.69 -0.08
C LEU A 170 -5.36 7.90 -0.45
N PHE A 171 -5.71 8.07 -1.73
CA PHE A 171 -6.58 9.15 -2.19
C PHE A 171 -7.95 9.12 -1.50
N VAL A 172 -8.59 7.95 -1.47
CA VAL A 172 -9.90 7.78 -0.81
C VAL A 172 -9.82 8.04 0.69
N MET A 173 -8.76 7.55 1.34
CA MET A 173 -8.52 7.81 2.77
C MET A 173 -8.32 9.30 3.04
N LEU A 174 -7.50 9.99 2.24
CA LEU A 174 -7.27 11.44 2.37
C LEU A 174 -8.55 12.23 2.12
N TYR A 175 -9.33 11.86 1.09
CA TYR A 175 -10.62 12.45 0.81
C TYR A 175 -11.57 12.28 2.01
N ALA A 176 -11.67 11.05 2.54
CA ALA A 176 -12.46 10.76 3.73
C ALA A 176 -12.03 11.61 4.92
N MET A 177 -10.72 11.68 5.21
CA MET A 177 -10.17 12.50 6.29
C MET A 177 -10.55 13.98 6.14
N PHE A 178 -10.46 14.53 4.92
CA PHE A 178 -10.83 15.91 4.67
C PHE A 178 -12.29 16.20 5.04
N PHE A 179 -13.22 15.33 4.60
CA PHE A 179 -14.63 15.46 4.94
C PHE A 179 -14.93 15.20 6.41
N PHE A 180 -14.27 14.22 7.04
CA PHE A 180 -14.41 13.98 8.47
C PHE A 180 -13.85 15.11 9.34
N PHE A 181 -12.77 15.77 8.94
CA PHE A 181 -12.30 16.98 9.63
C PHE A 181 -13.31 18.13 9.49
N ARG A 182 -13.82 18.36 8.27
CA ARG A 182 -14.69 19.51 7.99
C ARG A 182 -16.10 19.34 8.56
N ASP A 183 -16.69 18.17 8.36
CA ASP A 183 -18.12 17.87 8.58
C ASP A 183 -18.34 16.73 9.60
N GLY A 184 -17.31 16.27 10.30
CA GLY A 184 -17.38 15.14 11.23
C GLY A 184 -18.49 15.27 12.26
N ASP A 185 -18.68 16.44 12.86
CA ASP A 185 -19.74 16.69 13.85
C ASP A 185 -21.13 16.43 13.26
N LYS A 186 -21.39 16.90 12.03
CA LYS A 186 -22.68 16.70 11.33
C LYS A 186 -22.91 15.25 10.93
N ILE A 187 -21.83 14.54 10.59
CA ILE A 187 -21.89 13.12 10.22
C ILE A 187 -22.24 12.30 11.47
N LEU A 188 -21.57 12.58 12.59
CA LEU A 188 -21.83 11.92 13.87
C LEU A 188 -23.27 12.18 14.34
N GLU A 189 -23.72 13.44 14.33
CA GLU A 189 -25.09 13.81 14.70
C GLU A 189 -26.14 13.02 13.90
N ARG A 190 -25.92 12.82 12.59
CA ARG A 190 -26.82 12.01 11.76
C ARG A 190 -26.78 10.53 12.06
N ILE A 191 -25.59 9.97 12.32
CA ILE A 191 -25.45 8.55 12.68
C ILE A 191 -26.20 8.27 13.98
N PHE A 192 -26.03 9.14 14.96
CA PHE A 192 -26.66 9.04 16.26
C PHE A 192 -28.17 9.31 16.23
N TYR A 193 -28.64 10.24 15.39
CA TYR A 193 -30.07 10.47 15.18
C TYR A 193 -30.87 9.22 14.77
N TYR A 194 -30.25 8.29 14.02
CA TYR A 194 -30.89 7.04 13.63
C TYR A 194 -30.70 5.89 14.63
N THR A 195 -29.96 6.13 15.71
CA THR A 195 -29.65 5.11 16.72
C THR A 195 -30.42 5.42 18.01
N PRO A 196 -31.06 4.44 18.65
CA PRO A 196 -31.79 4.66 19.91
C PRO A 196 -30.83 4.71 21.12
N LEU A 197 -29.78 5.53 21.06
CA LEU A 197 -28.80 5.73 22.13
C LEU A 197 -29.16 6.98 22.94
N SER A 198 -28.72 7.01 24.20
CA SER A 198 -28.77 8.23 25.02
C SER A 198 -27.54 9.10 24.74
N ASP A 199 -27.66 10.44 24.79
CA ASP A 199 -26.54 11.38 24.57
C ASP A 199 -25.27 11.05 25.39
N GLU A 200 -25.47 10.49 26.59
CA GLU A 200 -24.38 10.08 27.48
C GLU A 200 -23.65 8.84 26.95
N ASP A 201 -24.39 7.85 26.42
CA ASP A 201 -23.82 6.65 25.81
C ASP A 201 -23.10 6.98 24.49
N GLU A 202 -23.62 7.91 23.70
CA GLU A 202 -22.99 8.39 22.47
C GLU A 202 -21.60 8.99 22.76
N THR A 203 -21.54 9.91 23.71
CA THR A 203 -20.29 10.59 24.10
C THR A 203 -19.29 9.61 24.69
N ARG A 204 -19.75 8.67 25.53
CA ARG A 204 -18.92 7.59 26.08
C ARG A 204 -18.35 6.70 24.97
N MET A 205 -19.17 6.28 24.02
CA MET A 205 -18.75 5.44 22.91
C MET A 205 -17.70 6.13 22.03
N LEU A 206 -17.92 7.39 21.64
CA LEU A 206 -16.95 8.17 20.87
C LEU A 206 -15.62 8.33 21.62
N THR A 207 -15.68 8.64 22.90
CA THR A 207 -14.49 8.83 23.73
C THR A 207 -13.72 7.53 23.88
N GLN A 208 -14.41 6.41 24.06
CA GLN A 208 -13.79 5.09 24.15
C GLN A 208 -13.12 4.68 22.83
N LEU A 209 -13.80 4.86 21.69
CA LEU A 209 -13.23 4.60 20.36
C LEU A 209 -11.99 5.46 20.09
N ALA A 210 -12.05 6.74 20.43
CA ALA A 210 -10.91 7.65 20.30
C ALA A 210 -9.76 7.26 21.23
N SER A 211 -10.06 6.81 22.45
CA SER A 211 -9.07 6.32 23.42
C SER A 211 -8.35 5.07 22.91
N ILE A 212 -9.11 4.06 22.44
CA ILE A 212 -8.56 2.83 21.86
C ILE A 212 -7.70 3.16 20.63
N THR A 213 -8.19 4.00 19.73
CA THR A 213 -7.44 4.42 18.53
C THR A 213 -6.12 5.09 18.90
N ARG A 214 -6.15 6.00 19.88
CA ARG A 214 -4.95 6.69 20.37
C ARG A 214 -3.98 5.74 21.04
N ALA A 215 -4.46 4.78 21.84
CA ALA A 215 -3.63 3.76 22.47
C ALA A 215 -2.96 2.87 21.43
N THR A 216 -3.71 2.37 20.45
CA THR A 216 -3.19 1.52 19.37
C THR A 216 -2.14 2.25 18.54
N VAL A 217 -2.41 3.49 18.10
CA VAL A 217 -1.44 4.23 17.28
C VAL A 217 -0.18 4.59 18.06
N LYS A 218 -0.31 5.02 19.33
CA LYS A 218 0.87 5.23 20.20
C LYS A 218 1.66 3.94 20.39
N GLY A 219 0.98 2.82 20.59
CA GLY A 219 1.59 1.49 20.69
C GLY A 219 2.37 1.11 19.43
N THR A 220 1.74 1.20 18.25
CA THR A 220 2.39 0.92 16.96
C THR A 220 3.58 1.84 16.71
N LEU A 221 3.49 3.12 17.08
CA LEU A 221 4.62 4.05 16.94
C LEU A 221 5.80 3.68 17.83
N VAL A 222 5.55 3.34 19.10
CA VAL A 222 6.60 2.89 20.03
C VAL A 222 7.24 1.59 19.52
N ILE A 223 6.43 0.63 19.09
CA ILE A 223 6.91 -0.62 18.50
C ILE A 223 7.76 -0.34 17.27
N GLY A 224 7.32 0.56 16.38
CA GLY A 224 8.06 0.95 15.18
C GLY A 224 9.41 1.59 15.49
N ILE A 225 9.49 2.45 16.51
CA ILE A 225 10.76 3.05 16.97
C ILE A 225 11.71 1.96 17.49
N ILE A 226 11.21 1.04 18.32
CA ILE A 226 12.01 -0.07 18.84
C ILE A 226 12.51 -0.96 17.70
N GLN A 227 11.64 -1.32 16.75
CA GLN A 227 11.99 -2.13 15.58
C GLN A 227 13.02 -1.41 14.70
N GLY A 228 12.85 -0.12 14.45
CA GLY A 228 13.79 0.69 13.67
C GLY A 228 15.16 0.79 14.34
N ALA A 229 15.20 1.02 15.65
CA ALA A 229 16.43 1.07 16.41
C ALA A 229 17.16 -0.29 16.44
N LEU A 230 16.44 -1.38 16.69
CA LEU A 230 17.01 -2.73 16.66
C LEU A 230 17.53 -3.11 15.27
N ALA A 231 16.79 -2.78 14.22
CA ALA A 231 17.23 -2.99 12.84
C ALA A 231 18.49 -2.16 12.52
N GLY A 232 18.53 -0.90 12.95
CA GLY A 232 19.71 -0.03 12.80
C GLY A 232 20.94 -0.59 13.50
N ILE A 233 20.80 -1.04 14.76
CA ILE A 233 21.88 -1.69 15.51
C ILE A 233 22.32 -2.98 14.81
N ALA A 234 21.38 -3.80 14.34
CA ALA A 234 21.70 -5.04 13.63
C ALA A 234 22.49 -4.78 12.33
N PHE A 235 22.12 -3.76 11.57
CA PHE A 235 22.86 -3.36 10.35
C PHE A 235 24.24 -2.80 10.67
N TRP A 236 24.36 -2.02 11.75
CA TRP A 236 25.64 -1.51 12.22
C TRP A 236 26.58 -2.65 12.63
N VAL A 237 26.10 -3.64 13.37
CA VAL A 237 26.88 -4.84 13.77
C VAL A 237 27.25 -5.70 12.55
N ALA A 238 26.37 -5.79 11.55
CA ALA A 238 26.63 -6.54 10.32
C ALA A 238 27.68 -5.88 9.40
N GLY A 239 28.14 -4.67 9.71
CA GLY A 239 29.18 -3.97 8.94
C GLY A 239 28.71 -3.51 7.55
N ILE A 240 27.39 -3.34 7.35
CA ILE A 240 26.86 -2.79 6.10
C ILE A 240 27.05 -1.28 6.13
N GLU A 241 28.09 -0.81 5.43
CA GLU A 241 28.34 0.63 5.23
C GLU A 241 27.16 1.25 4.47
N GLY A 242 26.44 2.17 5.13
CA GLY A 242 25.21 2.80 4.63
C GLY A 242 24.05 2.86 5.64
N ALA A 243 24.21 2.29 6.83
CA ALA A 243 23.19 2.25 7.89
C ALA A 243 23.16 3.48 8.84
N ALA A 244 23.98 4.50 8.58
CA ALA A 244 24.07 5.74 9.37
C ALA A 244 23.61 6.95 8.56
#